data_AF-A0A9E3JS55-F1
#
_entry.id   AF-A0A9E3JS55-F1
#
_cell.length_a   1.000
_cell.length_b   1.000
_cell.length_c   1.000
_cell.angle_alpha   90.00
_cell.angle_beta   90.00
_cell.angle_gamma   90.00
#
_symmetry.space_group_name_H-M   'P 1'
#
loop_
_entity.id
_entity.type
_entity.pdbx_description
1 polymer ?
#
loop_
_entity_poly.entity_id
_entity_poly.type
_entity_poly.pdbx_seq_one_letter_code
_entity_poly.pdbx_strand_id
1 'polypeptide(L)'
;MDKKRLDPEMVQRASKAIEEPEVQEMLKRLSNYGLGIFLPHMHLPEGGFSPLPAGTVSLEKDLQVSFVDESDPEIVDAAPVGWRWDESAKAVVVCVQCSKTYHH
;
A
#
# COMPACT_ATOMS: atom_id res chain seq x y z
N MET A 1 20.99 -6.69 -23.75
CA MET A 1 19.63 -6.49 -23.23
C MET A 1 19.72 -5.48 -22.12
N ASP A 2 19.24 -4.27 -22.38
CA ASP A 2 19.22 -3.19 -21.40
C ASP A 2 18.35 -3.58 -20.20
N LYS A 3 19.00 -3.68 -19.04
CA LYS A 3 18.33 -3.77 -17.73
C LYS A 3 17.64 -2.43 -17.50
N LYS A 4 16.43 -2.25 -18.03
CA LYS A 4 15.51 -1.22 -17.56
C LYS A 4 15.27 -1.52 -16.08
N ARG A 5 16.00 -0.82 -15.20
CA ARG A 5 15.61 -0.58 -13.81
C ARG A 5 14.13 -0.22 -13.83
N LEU A 6 13.27 -1.13 -13.37
CA LEU A 6 11.89 -0.78 -13.08
C LEU A 6 11.96 0.07 -11.80
N ASP A 7 11.70 1.35 -12.01
CA ASP A 7 12.55 2.43 -11.52
C ASP A 7 12.18 2.94 -10.11
N PRO A 8 13.18 3.33 -9.29
CA PRO A 8 13.06 4.37 -8.27
C PRO A 8 12.06 5.50 -8.53
N GLU A 9 11.72 5.86 -9.77
CA GLU A 9 10.82 6.98 -10.12
C GLU A 9 9.51 7.03 -9.31
N MET A 10 8.81 5.91 -9.08
CA MET A 10 7.60 5.93 -8.22
C MET A 10 7.95 6.34 -6.79
N VAL A 11 8.99 5.71 -6.22
CA VAL A 11 9.47 6.00 -4.87
C VAL A 11 9.98 7.44 -4.78
N GLN A 12 10.76 7.89 -5.75
CA GLN A 12 11.30 9.24 -5.83
C GLN A 12 10.19 10.28 -5.95
N ARG A 13 9.15 10.03 -6.75
CA ARG A 13 7.99 10.92 -6.84
C ARG A 13 7.26 10.98 -5.50
N ALA A 14 7.02 9.84 -4.84
CA ALA A 14 6.42 9.81 -3.51
C ALA A 14 7.28 10.53 -2.46
N SER A 15 8.60 10.28 -2.46
CA SER A 15 9.56 10.93 -1.56
C SER A 15 9.71 12.43 -1.81
N LYS A 16 9.44 12.92 -3.03
CA LYS A 16 9.37 14.36 -3.30
C LYS A 16 8.02 14.92 -2.88
N ALA A 17 6.93 14.22 -3.18
CA ALA A 17 5.58 14.67 -2.87
C ALA A 17 5.35 14.84 -1.35
N ILE A 18 5.98 14.03 -0.50
CA ILE A 18 5.86 14.18 0.96
C ILE A 18 6.45 15.50 1.49
N GLU A 19 7.33 16.15 0.72
CA GLU A 19 7.88 17.47 1.05
C GLU A 19 6.95 18.62 0.64
N GLU A 20 5.91 18.34 -0.17
CA GLU A 20 4.96 19.37 -0.58
C GLU A 20 4.07 19.80 0.60
N PRO A 21 3.91 21.12 0.86
CA PRO A 21 3.12 21.60 1.99
C PRO A 21 1.68 21.08 2.03
N GLU A 22 1.07 20.90 0.86
CA GLU A 22 -0.29 20.36 0.76
C GLU A 22 -0.37 18.90 1.24
N VAL A 23 0.66 18.09 0.96
CA VAL A 23 0.71 16.68 1.37
C VAL A 23 0.95 16.58 2.87
N GLN A 24 1.81 17.43 3.42
CA GLN A 24 2.04 17.49 4.87
C GLN A 24 0.78 17.93 5.63
N GLU A 25 0.03 18.90 5.11
CA GLU A 25 -1.24 19.32 5.69
C GLU A 25 -2.30 18.22 5.62
N MET A 26 -2.37 17.46 4.52
CA MET A 26 -3.23 16.27 4.43
C MET A 26 -2.84 15.22 5.48
N LEU A 27 -1.54 14.93 5.62
CA LEU A 27 -1.05 13.98 6.62
C LEU A 27 -1.38 14.43 8.05
N LYS A 28 -1.23 15.72 8.33
CA LYS A 28 -1.62 16.30 9.63
C LYS A 28 -3.10 16.07 9.92
N ARG A 29 -3.99 16.27 8.94
CA ARG A 29 -5.42 16.01 9.10
C ARG A 29 -5.72 14.53 9.34
N LEU A 30 -5.08 13.63 8.58
CA LEU A 30 -5.21 12.18 8.74
C LEU A 30 -4.75 11.73 10.13
N SER A 31 -3.69 12.34 10.68
CA SER A 31 -3.15 11.98 11.99
C SER A 31 -4.13 12.18 13.15
N ASN A 32 -5.11 13.10 13.01
CA ASN A 32 -6.18 13.27 14.00
C ASN A 32 -7.09 12.03 14.14
N TYR A 33 -7.06 11.12 13.15
CA TYR A 33 -7.80 9.87 13.11
C TYR A 33 -6.89 8.64 13.32
N GLY A 34 -5.62 8.84 13.67
CA GLY A 34 -4.63 7.76 13.75
C GLY A 34 -4.21 7.20 12.38
N LEU A 35 -4.50 7.93 11.29
CA LEU A 35 -4.14 7.53 9.92
C LEU A 35 -2.80 8.14 9.50
N GLY A 36 -2.11 7.46 8.60
CA GLY A 36 -0.85 7.88 8.01
C GLY A 36 -0.79 7.67 6.49
N ILE A 37 0.39 7.93 5.91
CA ILE A 37 0.68 7.66 4.49
C ILE A 37 1.66 6.50 4.40
N PHE A 38 1.44 5.60 3.46
CA PHE A 38 2.36 4.55 3.08
C PHE A 38 2.40 4.45 1.55
N LEU A 39 3.43 3.81 1.01
CA LEU A 39 3.59 3.61 -0.42
C LEU A 39 3.21 2.16 -0.76
N PRO A 40 2.02 1.87 -1.31
CA PRO A 40 1.64 0.51 -1.69
C PRO A 40 2.48 0.02 -2.88
N HIS A 41 3.27 -1.04 -2.68
CA HIS A 41 4.20 -1.54 -3.68
C HIS A 41 4.40 -3.06 -3.59
N MET A 42 4.94 -3.65 -4.66
CA MET A 42 5.53 -4.99 -4.67
C MET A 42 7.04 -4.92 -4.87
N HIS A 43 7.75 -5.96 -4.47
CA HIS A 43 9.18 -6.11 -4.73
C HIS A 43 9.39 -6.86 -6.04
N LEU A 44 10.35 -6.41 -6.84
CA LEU A 44 10.70 -7.08 -8.09
C LEU A 44 11.86 -8.08 -7.88
N PRO A 45 11.85 -9.26 -8.53
CA PRO A 45 12.91 -10.26 -8.40
C PRO A 45 14.31 -9.74 -8.71
N GLU A 46 14.43 -8.83 -9.68
CA GLU A 46 15.67 -8.15 -10.08
C GLU A 46 16.13 -7.05 -9.12
N GLY A 47 15.37 -6.80 -8.05
CA GLY A 47 15.56 -5.68 -7.13
C GLY A 47 14.82 -4.43 -7.58
N GLY A 48 14.17 -3.75 -6.63
CA GLY A 48 13.37 -2.56 -6.89
C GLY A 48 11.91 -2.74 -6.52
N PHE A 49 11.10 -1.74 -6.87
CA PHE A 49 9.70 -1.67 -6.50
C PHE A 49 8.81 -1.48 -7.71
N SER A 50 7.63 -2.09 -7.67
CA SER A 50 6.55 -1.89 -8.64
C SER A 50 5.30 -1.39 -7.89
N PRO A 51 4.42 -0.59 -8.51
CA PRO A 51 3.12 -0.29 -7.93
C PRO A 51 2.38 -1.58 -7.53
N LEU A 52 1.64 -1.52 -6.42
CA LEU A 52 0.73 -2.61 -6.06
C LEU A 52 -0.36 -2.73 -7.14
N PRO A 53 -0.55 -3.89 -7.80
CA PRO A 53 -1.52 -4.01 -8.87
C PRO A 53 -2.96 -3.74 -8.43
N ALA A 54 -3.83 -3.41 -9.40
CA ALA A 54 -5.27 -3.38 -9.18
C ALA A 54 -5.76 -4.78 -8.78
N GLY A 55 -6.75 -4.87 -7.88
CA GLY A 55 -7.26 -6.15 -7.38
C GLY A 55 -6.33 -6.90 -6.41
N THR A 56 -5.14 -6.37 -6.10
CA THR A 56 -4.23 -6.98 -5.11
C THR A 56 -4.30 -6.28 -3.77
N VAL A 57 -4.34 -7.08 -2.70
CA VAL A 57 -4.32 -6.65 -1.30
C VAL A 57 -3.05 -7.18 -0.63
N SER A 58 -2.36 -6.32 0.12
CA SER A 58 -1.30 -6.71 1.04
C SER A 58 -1.93 -7.27 2.31
N LEU A 59 -1.75 -8.55 2.59
CA LEU A 59 -2.25 -9.20 3.80
C LEU A 59 -1.11 -9.35 4.80
N GLU A 60 -1.22 -8.68 5.94
CA GLU A 60 -0.36 -8.89 7.10
C GLU A 60 -0.97 -9.97 7.99
N LYS A 61 -0.24 -11.06 8.19
CA LYS A 61 -0.63 -12.18 9.03
C LYS A 61 0.63 -12.80 9.62
N ASP A 62 0.64 -12.99 10.93
CA ASP A 62 1.74 -13.65 11.63
C ASP A 62 3.11 -13.02 11.41
N LEU A 63 3.14 -11.68 11.46
CA LEU A 63 4.31 -10.83 11.21
C LEU A 63 4.91 -11.01 9.79
N GLN A 64 4.14 -11.59 8.88
CA GLN A 64 4.49 -11.76 7.48
C GLN A 64 3.51 -11.00 6.61
N VAL A 65 4.03 -10.42 5.53
CA VAL A 65 3.23 -9.76 4.52
C VAL A 65 3.18 -10.67 3.29
N SER A 66 1.97 -11.01 2.86
CA SER A 66 1.68 -11.67 1.59
C SER A 66 0.87 -10.73 0.69
N PHE A 67 0.75 -11.09 -0.59
CA PHE A 67 -0.05 -10.35 -1.57
C PHE A 67 -1.06 -11.31 -2.16
N VAL A 68 -2.33 -11.01 -1.98
CA VAL A 68 -3.46 -11.86 -2.37
C VAL A 68 -4.44 -11.08 -3.25
N ASP A 69 -5.31 -11.81 -3.95
CA ASP A 69 -6.41 -11.20 -4.67
C ASP A 69 -7.45 -10.61 -3.71
N GLU A 70 -8.14 -9.54 -4.10
CA GLU A 70 -9.19 -8.91 -3.28
C GLU A 70 -10.41 -9.82 -3.04
N SER A 71 -10.52 -10.94 -3.75
CA SER A 71 -11.53 -11.99 -3.52
C SER A 71 -11.03 -13.15 -2.67
N ASP A 72 -9.79 -13.10 -2.18
CA ASP A 72 -9.18 -14.21 -1.42
C ASP A 72 -9.91 -14.44 -0.08
N PRO A 73 -10.33 -15.67 0.23
CA PRO A 73 -11.05 -15.97 1.48
C PRO A 73 -10.24 -15.66 2.74
N GLU A 74 -8.91 -15.61 2.69
CA GLU A 74 -8.07 -15.26 3.85
C GLU A 74 -8.28 -13.83 4.34
N ILE A 75 -8.83 -12.94 3.50
CA ILE A 75 -9.08 -11.55 3.88
C ILE A 75 -10.46 -11.36 4.51
N VAL A 76 -11.36 -12.36 4.47
CA VAL A 76 -12.74 -12.23 4.96
C VAL A 76 -12.81 -11.82 6.43
N ASP A 77 -11.91 -12.34 7.26
CA ASP A 77 -11.85 -12.08 8.70
C ASP A 77 -10.76 -11.05 9.09
N ALA A 78 -10.04 -10.51 8.11
CA ALA A 78 -8.98 -9.54 8.35
C ALA A 78 -9.54 -8.11 8.46
N ALA A 79 -8.86 -7.27 9.24
CA ALA A 79 -9.23 -5.87 9.41
C ALA A 79 -8.58 -5.02 8.31
N PRO A 80 -9.31 -4.11 7.64
CA PRO A 80 -8.68 -3.16 6.73
C PRO A 80 -7.82 -2.17 7.52
N VAL A 81 -6.56 -2.02 7.12
CA VAL A 81 -5.59 -1.13 7.78
C VAL A 81 -4.87 -0.19 6.79
N GLY A 82 -5.13 -0.34 5.49
CA GLY A 82 -4.61 0.54 4.46
C GLY A 82 -5.56 0.66 3.29
N TRP A 83 -5.66 1.88 2.76
CA TRP A 83 -6.57 2.22 1.67
C TRP A 83 -5.84 3.01 0.59
N ARG A 84 -6.36 2.93 -0.63
CA ARG A 84 -5.94 3.75 -1.77
C ARG A 84 -7.14 4.32 -2.49
N TRP A 85 -6.92 5.41 -3.23
CA TRP A 85 -7.87 5.89 -4.22
C TRP A 85 -7.82 4.99 -5.47
N ASP A 86 -8.95 4.41 -5.84
CA ASP A 86 -9.13 3.73 -7.13
C ASP A 86 -9.74 4.71 -8.14
N GLU A 87 -8.97 4.98 -9.20
CA GLU A 87 -9.35 5.96 -10.21
C GLU A 87 -10.47 5.45 -11.13
N SER A 88 -10.61 4.14 -11.31
CA SER A 88 -11.64 3.54 -12.17
C SER A 88 -13.00 3.51 -11.47
N ALA A 89 -13.01 3.13 -10.19
CA ALA A 89 -14.18 3.09 -9.34
C ALA A 89 -14.53 4.45 -8.73
N LYS A 90 -13.61 5.44 -8.80
CA LYS A 90 -13.75 6.76 -8.17
C LYS A 90 -14.07 6.65 -6.68
N ALA A 91 -13.37 5.74 -6.00
CA ALA A 91 -13.67 5.35 -4.63
C ALA A 91 -12.40 5.06 -3.83
N VAL A 92 -12.54 5.09 -2.50
CA VAL A 92 -11.52 4.56 -1.59
C VAL A 92 -11.69 3.05 -1.51
N VAL A 93 -10.63 2.29 -1.82
CA VAL A 93 -10.61 0.83 -1.76
C VAL A 93 -9.56 0.35 -0.77
N VAL A 94 -9.77 -0.85 -0.21
CA VAL A 94 -8.82 -1.49 0.70
C VAL A 94 -7.64 -2.03 -0.10
N CYS A 95 -6.42 -1.80 0.36
CA CYS A 95 -5.21 -2.36 -0.23
C CYS A 95 -4.24 -2.97 0.79
N VAL A 96 -4.52 -2.81 2.09
CA VAL A 96 -3.83 -3.55 3.15
C VAL A 96 -4.86 -4.07 4.15
N GLN A 97 -4.74 -5.35 4.48
CA GLN A 97 -5.52 -5.98 5.54
C GLN A 97 -4.61 -6.65 6.56
N CYS A 98 -5.03 -6.65 7.82
CA CYS A 98 -4.31 -7.25 8.94
C CYS A 98 -5.18 -8.34 9.58
N SER A 99 -4.70 -9.58 9.53
CA SER A 99 -5.30 -10.69 10.25
C SER A 99 -5.14 -10.48 11.75
N LYS A 100 -6.25 -10.55 12.50
CA LYS A 100 -6.28 -10.34 13.96
C LYS A 100 -5.67 -11.50 14.77
N THR A 101 -4.80 -12.32 14.18
CA THR A 101 -4.08 -13.34 14.95
C THR A 101 -3.19 -12.62 15.95
N TYR A 102 -3.64 -12.58 17.22
CA TYR A 102 -2.91 -11.98 18.33
C TYR A 102 -1.54 -12.66 18.45
N HIS A 103 -0.47 -11.88 18.32
CA HIS A 103 0.88 -12.32 18.69
C HIS A 103 1.18 -11.76 20.09
N HIS A 104 1.35 -12.68 21.03
CA HIS A 104 1.83 -12.42 22.40
C HIS A 104 3.34 -12.28 22.44
#